data_AF-A0A172YKJ8-F1
#
_entry.id   AF-A0A172YKJ8-F1
#
_cell.length_a   1.000
_cell.length_b   1.000
_cell.length_c   1.000
_cell.angle_alpha   90.00
_cell.angle_beta   90.00
_cell.angle_gamma   90.00
#
_symmetry.space_group_name_H-M   'P 1'
#
loop_
_entity.id
_entity.type
_entity.pdbx_description
1 polymer ?
#
loop_
_entity_poly.entity_id
_entity_poly.type
_entity_poly.pdbx_seq_one_letter_code
_entity_poly.pdbx_strand_id
1 'polypeptide(L)'
;MDEYDQWAGTPYRLGGEGRRGIDCSALMQQVFRSSFDFELPRTTNEQILEGQRIEKDALRPGDLVFFQPSRRLRHVGVYVGEGYFLHASTSQGVKLSRLDNVFWSRHYLQARRPLDNAQLAMRAGSASSNANQGFLASAEY
;
A
#
# COMPACT_ATOMS: atom_id res chain seq x y z
N MET A 1 -8.89 1.96 7.43
CA MET A 1 -9.22 3.38 7.14
C MET A 1 -8.18 4.27 7.80
N ASP A 2 -7.65 3.84 8.93
CA ASP A 2 -6.63 4.46 9.76
C ASP A 2 -5.38 4.96 8.99
N GLU A 3 -4.88 4.23 8.00
CA GLU A 3 -3.71 4.65 7.21
C GLU A 3 -4.03 5.77 6.23
N TYR A 4 -5.25 5.78 5.66
CA TYR A 4 -5.67 6.90 4.82
C TYR A 4 -5.73 8.18 5.64
N ASP A 5 -6.36 8.16 6.81
CA ASP A 5 -6.49 9.33 7.67
C ASP A 5 -5.13 9.87 8.13
N GLN A 6 -4.14 8.98 8.31
CA GLN A 6 -2.79 9.38 8.64
C GLN A 6 -2.06 10.10 7.50
N TRP A 7 -2.27 9.70 6.25
CA TRP A 7 -1.48 10.21 5.12
C TRP A 7 -2.22 11.20 4.23
N ALA A 8 -3.55 11.25 4.31
CA ALA A 8 -4.42 12.08 3.47
C ALA A 8 -3.91 13.52 3.35
N GLY A 9 -3.85 14.00 2.11
CA GLY A 9 -3.39 15.36 1.80
C GLY A 9 -1.89 15.58 1.90
N THR A 10 -1.08 14.61 2.35
CA THR A 10 0.39 14.73 2.33
C THR A 10 0.85 15.02 0.89
N PRO A 11 1.61 16.10 0.65
CA PRO A 11 2.03 16.47 -0.70
C PRO A 11 2.87 15.39 -1.36
N TYR A 12 2.80 15.30 -2.69
CA TYR A 12 3.71 14.44 -3.42
C TYR A 12 5.11 15.04 -3.49
N ARG A 13 6.13 14.22 -3.24
CA ARG A 13 7.53 14.57 -3.51
C ARG A 13 8.27 13.33 -3.97
N LEU A 14 8.83 13.34 -5.19
CA LEU A 14 9.67 12.25 -5.68
C LEU A 14 10.86 12.03 -4.73
N GLY A 15 11.09 10.78 -4.31
CA GLY A 15 12.10 10.45 -3.30
C GLY A 15 11.69 10.83 -1.87
N GLY A 16 10.50 11.39 -1.65
CA GLY A 16 9.97 11.75 -0.35
C GLY A 16 9.45 10.52 0.40
N GLU A 17 9.63 10.52 1.72
CA GLU A 17 9.30 9.40 2.61
C GLU A 17 8.54 9.83 3.87
N GLY A 18 8.07 11.09 3.94
CA GLY A 18 7.53 11.65 5.17
C GLY A 18 6.35 12.61 4.96
N ARG A 19 5.79 13.08 6.08
CA ARG A 19 4.57 13.92 6.11
C ARG A 19 4.67 15.29 5.42
N ARG A 20 5.89 15.74 5.10
CA ARG A 20 6.13 16.97 4.33
C ARG A 20 6.21 16.73 2.81
N GLY A 21 6.16 15.46 2.38
CA GLY A 21 6.37 15.07 0.99
C GLY A 21 6.67 13.58 0.90
N ILE A 22 5.81 12.84 0.21
CA ILE A 22 5.95 11.39 0.00
C ILE A 22 5.73 11.02 -1.47
N ASP A 23 6.47 10.04 -1.99
CA ASP A 23 6.19 9.47 -3.31
C ASP A 23 5.30 8.23 -3.24
N CYS A 24 4.88 7.75 -4.42
CA CYS A 24 3.93 6.65 -4.52
C CYS A 24 4.45 5.34 -3.90
N SER A 25 5.71 4.97 -4.14
CA SER A 25 6.26 3.72 -3.65
C SER A 25 6.64 3.80 -2.18
N ALA A 26 7.12 4.94 -1.69
CA ALA A 26 7.33 5.18 -0.26
C ALA A 26 6.02 5.13 0.53
N LEU A 27 4.91 5.66 -0.03
CA LEU A 27 3.59 5.51 0.59
C LEU A 27 3.22 4.03 0.75
N MET A 28 3.48 3.20 -0.27
CA MET A 28 3.23 1.76 -0.17
C MET A 28 4.10 1.11 0.90
N GLN A 29 5.39 1.47 1.02
CA GLN A 29 6.24 0.97 2.12
C GLN A 29 5.63 1.31 3.48
N GLN A 30 5.20 2.55 3.69
CA GLN A 30 4.61 2.96 4.97
C GLN A 30 3.32 2.19 5.29
N VAL A 31 2.42 2.05 4.32
CA VAL A 31 1.16 1.30 4.51
C VAL A 31 1.46 -0.16 4.83
N PHE A 32 2.32 -0.83 4.05
CA PHE A 32 2.57 -2.26 4.26
C PHE A 32 3.37 -2.56 5.52
N ARG A 33 4.31 -1.70 5.88
CA ARG A 33 5.06 -1.81 7.12
C ARG A 33 4.14 -1.62 8.33
N SER A 34 3.30 -0.59 8.33
CA SER A 34 2.43 -0.30 9.47
C SER A 34 1.28 -1.28 9.63
N SER A 35 0.65 -1.72 8.55
CA SER A 35 -0.53 -2.59 8.61
C SER A 35 -0.19 -4.08 8.65
N PHE A 36 0.96 -4.48 8.10
CA PHE A 36 1.29 -5.91 7.89
C PHE A 36 2.71 -6.29 8.31
N ASP A 37 3.50 -5.37 8.90
CA ASP A 37 4.91 -5.56 9.23
C ASP A 37 5.76 -5.98 8.01
N PHE A 38 5.31 -5.64 6.80
CA PHE A 38 5.88 -6.11 5.54
C PHE A 38 6.66 -5.02 4.84
N GLU A 39 7.96 -5.26 4.63
CA GLU A 39 8.86 -4.32 3.97
C GLU A 39 8.82 -4.50 2.44
N LEU A 40 8.20 -3.54 1.77
CA LEU A 40 8.25 -3.45 0.30
C LEU A 40 9.58 -2.82 -0.16
N PRO A 41 10.07 -3.18 -1.37
CA PRO A 41 11.17 -2.46 -2.01
C PRO A 41 10.88 -0.96 -2.18
N ARG A 42 11.93 -0.14 -2.28
CA ARG A 42 11.79 1.33 -2.28
C ARG A 42 11.14 1.87 -3.54
N THR A 43 11.37 1.24 -4.69
CA THR A 43 10.96 1.78 -5.99
C THR A 43 9.77 1.06 -6.60
N THR A 44 8.96 1.78 -7.37
CA THR A 44 7.84 1.19 -8.13
C THR A 44 8.29 0.08 -9.09
N ASN A 45 9.51 0.17 -9.63
CA ASN A 45 10.07 -0.84 -10.55
C ASN A 45 10.40 -2.16 -9.85
N GLU A 46 10.70 -2.13 -8.55
CA GLU A 46 10.95 -3.34 -7.76
C GLU A 46 9.62 -3.86 -7.19
N GLN A 47 8.79 -2.98 -6.63
CA GLN A 47 7.48 -3.37 -6.08
C GLN A 47 6.57 -4.09 -7.09
N ILE A 48 6.68 -3.78 -8.38
CA ILE A 48 5.89 -4.43 -9.43
C ILE A 48 6.26 -5.89 -9.68
N LEU A 49 7.39 -6.35 -9.13
CA LEU A 49 7.85 -7.73 -9.20
C LEU A 49 7.45 -8.55 -7.97
N GLU A 50 6.97 -7.89 -6.91
CA GLU A 50 6.64 -8.54 -5.65
C GLU A 50 5.36 -9.38 -5.75
N GLY A 51 5.44 -10.60 -5.23
CA GLY A 51 4.32 -11.54 -5.14
C GLY A 51 3.67 -11.91 -6.47
N GLN A 52 2.41 -12.31 -6.40
CA GLN A 52 1.70 -12.93 -7.52
C GLN A 52 0.99 -11.89 -8.38
N ARG A 53 0.97 -12.10 -9.70
CA ARG A 53 0.19 -11.25 -10.62
C ARG A 53 -1.30 -11.54 -10.45
N ILE A 54 -2.11 -10.49 -10.38
CA ILE A 54 -3.56 -10.58 -10.18
C ILE A 54 -4.30 -9.97 -11.37
N GLU A 55 -5.33 -10.66 -11.83
CA GLU A 55 -6.26 -10.12 -12.82
C GLU A 55 -7.14 -9.03 -12.21
N LYS A 56 -7.51 -8.03 -13.01
CA LYS A 56 -8.16 -6.80 -12.52
C LYS A 56 -9.50 -7.07 -11.83
N ASP A 57 -10.23 -8.08 -12.27
CA ASP A 57 -11.50 -8.55 -11.71
C ASP A 57 -11.35 -9.40 -10.44
N ALA A 58 -10.14 -9.90 -10.16
CA ALA A 58 -9.79 -10.68 -8.97
C ALA A 58 -9.14 -9.85 -7.85
N LEU A 59 -9.16 -8.52 -7.97
CA LEU A 59 -8.60 -7.58 -7.01
C LEU A 59 -9.25 -7.70 -5.63
N ARG A 60 -8.42 -7.69 -4.59
CA ARG A 60 -8.80 -7.68 -3.18
C ARG A 60 -8.11 -6.54 -2.44
N PRO A 61 -8.74 -5.98 -1.39
CA PRO A 61 -8.08 -4.97 -0.56
C PRO A 61 -6.68 -5.43 -0.13
N GLY A 62 -5.69 -4.56 -0.29
CA GLY A 62 -4.28 -4.88 -0.07
C GLY A 62 -3.50 -5.29 -1.33
N ASP A 63 -4.16 -5.51 -2.48
CA ASP A 63 -3.44 -5.71 -3.74
C ASP A 63 -2.84 -4.38 -4.23
N LEU A 64 -1.59 -4.41 -4.68
CA LEU A 64 -0.93 -3.28 -5.32
C LEU A 64 -1.39 -3.16 -6.77
N VAL A 65 -1.82 -1.97 -7.17
CA VAL A 65 -2.23 -1.62 -8.53
C VAL A 65 -1.19 -0.69 -9.16
N PHE A 66 -0.75 -1.04 -10.36
CA PHE A 66 0.30 -0.33 -11.08
C PHE A 66 -0.24 0.33 -12.34
N PHE A 67 0.30 1.52 -12.62
CA PHE A 67 -0.08 2.32 -13.77
C PHE A 67 1.16 2.85 -14.50
N GLN A 68 0.97 3.20 -15.77
CA GLN A 68 2.00 3.82 -16.61
C GLN A 68 1.46 5.07 -17.32
N PRO A 69 1.36 6.23 -16.61
CA PRO A 69 0.87 7.49 -17.18
C PRO A 69 1.69 8.01 -18.38
N SER A 70 2.96 7.64 -18.46
CA SER A 70 3.84 7.93 -19.59
C SER A 70 4.91 6.85 -19.73
N ARG A 71 5.63 6.81 -20.85
CA ARG A 71 6.67 5.80 -21.11
C ARG A 71 7.79 5.78 -20.06
N ARG A 72 7.99 6.87 -19.31
CA ARG A 72 9.06 7.02 -18.32
C ARG A 72 8.56 7.00 -16.87
N LEU A 73 7.25 7.00 -16.66
CA LEU A 73 6.66 7.12 -15.32
C LEU A 73 5.84 5.88 -15.00
N ARG A 74 6.24 5.19 -13.94
CA ARG A 74 5.41 4.19 -13.27
C ARG A 74 4.81 4.77 -12.01
N HIS A 75 3.59 4.37 -11.72
CA HIS A 75 2.84 4.78 -10.54
C HIS A 75 2.30 3.54 -9.84
N VAL A 76 2.20 3.60 -8.51
CA VAL A 76 1.63 2.53 -7.69
C VAL A 76 0.61 3.10 -6.70
N GLY A 77 -0.38 2.29 -6.38
CA GLY A 77 -1.26 2.48 -5.24
C GLY A 77 -1.72 1.14 -4.69
N VAL A 78 -2.45 1.16 -3.58
CA VAL A 78 -3.03 -0.04 -2.97
C VAL A 78 -4.54 -0.01 -3.15
N TYR A 79 -5.09 -1.11 -3.65
CA TYR A 79 -6.53 -1.28 -3.78
C TYR A 79 -7.16 -1.40 -2.39
N VAL A 80 -8.24 -0.65 -2.15
CA VAL A 80 -8.93 -0.61 -0.84
C VAL A 80 -10.37 -1.15 -0.90
N GLY A 81 -10.79 -1.66 -2.05
CA GLY A 81 -12.15 -2.18 -2.27
C GLY A 81 -13.03 -1.24 -3.11
N GLU A 82 -14.16 -1.76 -3.58
CA GLU A 82 -15.22 -1.01 -4.30
C GLU A 82 -14.74 -0.15 -5.49
N GLY A 83 -13.67 -0.59 -6.16
CA GLY A 83 -13.06 0.16 -7.27
C GLY A 83 -12.14 1.30 -6.85
N TYR A 84 -11.88 1.50 -5.55
CA TYR A 84 -11.02 2.55 -5.03
C TYR A 84 -9.59 2.06 -4.74
N PHE A 85 -8.64 2.96 -4.91
CA PHE A 85 -7.25 2.75 -4.50
C PHE A 85 -6.65 4.00 -3.86
N LEU A 86 -5.79 3.79 -2.87
CA LEU A 86 -5.02 4.80 -2.17
C LEU A 86 -3.68 5.01 -2.87
N HIS A 87 -3.30 6.26 -3.12
CA HIS A 87 -2.03 6.59 -3.77
C HIS A 87 -1.59 8.03 -3.49
N ALA A 88 -0.30 8.33 -3.68
CA ALA A 88 0.23 9.70 -3.67
C ALA A 88 0.10 10.34 -5.06
N SER A 89 -0.94 11.13 -5.30
CA SER A 89 -1.13 11.87 -6.55
C SER A 89 -0.09 12.99 -6.70
N THR A 90 0.54 13.08 -7.87
CA THR A 90 1.55 14.13 -8.16
C THR A 90 1.01 15.55 -8.03
N SER A 91 -0.28 15.77 -8.25
CA SER A 91 -0.92 17.09 -8.20
C SER A 91 -1.76 17.35 -6.96
N GLN A 92 -2.21 16.30 -6.27
CA GLN A 92 -3.18 16.41 -5.16
C GLN A 92 -2.72 15.76 -3.86
N GLY A 93 -1.48 15.27 -3.82
CA GLY A 93 -0.98 14.53 -2.66
C GLY A 93 -1.68 13.19 -2.45
N VAL A 94 -1.58 12.65 -1.25
CA VAL A 94 -2.19 11.36 -0.90
C VAL A 94 -3.71 11.45 -0.91
N LYS A 95 -4.35 10.62 -1.73
CA LYS A 95 -5.80 10.58 -1.90
C LYS A 95 -6.30 9.20 -2.32
N LEU A 96 -7.62 9.04 -2.27
CA LEU A 96 -8.34 7.96 -2.92
C LEU A 96 -8.73 8.36 -4.35
N SER A 97 -8.63 7.41 -5.27
CA SER A 97 -9.07 7.54 -6.66
C SER A 97 -9.83 6.28 -7.08
N ARG A 98 -10.71 6.39 -8.09
CA ARG A 98 -11.39 5.23 -8.68
C ARG A 98 -10.60 4.65 -9.85
N LEU A 99 -10.56 3.32 -9.94
CA LEU A 99 -9.93 2.56 -11.04
C LEU A 99 -10.67 2.70 -12.37
N ASP A 100 -11.96 3.00 -12.34
CA ASP A 100 -12.81 3.20 -13.52
C ASP A 100 -12.77 4.65 -14.06
N ASN A 101 -12.11 5.56 -13.35
CA ASN A 101 -11.86 6.90 -13.87
C ASN A 101 -11.08 6.79 -15.20
N VAL A 102 -11.47 7.60 -16.20
CA VAL A 102 -10.91 7.56 -17.56
C VAL A 102 -9.38 7.57 -17.57
N PHE A 103 -8.75 8.40 -16.73
CA PHE A 103 -7.30 8.48 -16.65
C PHE A 103 -6.69 7.18 -16.10
N TRP A 104 -7.17 6.68 -14.96
CA TRP A 104 -6.60 5.49 -14.33
C TRP A 104 -6.90 4.21 -15.11
N SER A 105 -8.09 4.09 -15.68
CA SER A 105 -8.48 2.97 -16.53
C SER A 105 -7.58 2.89 -17.77
N ARG A 106 -7.30 4.03 -18.43
CA ARG A 106 -6.43 4.09 -19.62
C ARG A 106 -4.97 3.72 -19.34
N HIS A 107 -4.48 4.02 -18.14
CA HIS A 107 -3.08 3.83 -17.79
C HIS A 107 -2.82 2.60 -16.91
N TYR A 108 -3.85 1.79 -16.63
CA TYR A 108 -3.70 0.56 -15.84
C TYR A 108 -2.73 -0.41 -16.51
N LEU A 109 -1.78 -0.92 -15.74
CA LEU A 109 -0.73 -1.82 -16.23
C LEU A 109 -0.93 -3.25 -15.73
N GLN A 110 -0.95 -3.44 -14.41
CA GLN A 110 -1.17 -4.74 -13.77
C GLN A 110 -1.45 -4.58 -12.27
N ALA A 111 -1.80 -5.69 -11.62
CA ALA A 111 -1.85 -5.77 -10.16
C ALA A 111 -0.96 -6.89 -9.62
N ARG A 112 -0.53 -6.71 -8.37
CA ARG A 112 0.24 -7.69 -7.59
C ARG A 112 -0.37 -7.90 -6.23
N ARG A 113 -0.36 -9.15 -5.77
CA ARG A 113 -0.62 -9.53 -4.39
C ARG A 113 0.70 -9.89 -3.71
N PRO A 114 1.31 -8.97 -2.96
CA PRO A 114 2.62 -9.19 -2.34
C PRO A 114 2.54 -10.14 -1.13
N LEU A 115 1.37 -10.24 -0.49
CA LEU A 115 1.13 -11.13 0.65
C LEU A 115 0.04 -12.15 0.31
N ASP A 116 0.35 -13.43 0.39
CA ASP A 116 -0.68 -14.47 0.34
C ASP A 116 -1.41 -14.65 1.68
N ASN A 117 -2.50 -15.42 1.67
CA ASN A 117 -3.32 -15.65 2.86
C ASN A 117 -2.53 -16.32 4.01
N ALA A 118 -1.56 -17.16 3.69
CA ALA A 118 -0.75 -17.83 4.72
C ALA A 118 0.21 -16.82 5.38
N GLN A 119 0.83 -15.94 4.59
CA GLN A 119 1.68 -14.87 5.08
C GLN A 119 0.90 -13.85 5.92
N LEU A 120 -0.30 -13.48 5.49
CA LEU A 120 -1.22 -12.63 6.28
C LEU A 120 -1.59 -13.30 7.61
N ALA A 121 -1.95 -14.58 7.59
CA ALA A 121 -2.31 -15.32 8.80
C ALA A 121 -1.14 -15.44 9.78
N MET A 122 0.07 -15.74 9.30
CA MET A 122 1.28 -15.79 10.13
C MET A 122 1.60 -14.43 10.76
N ARG A 123 1.49 -13.34 9.99
CA ARG A 123 1.79 -11.98 10.48
C ARG A 123 0.74 -11.48 11.47
N ALA A 124 -0.53 -11.78 11.25
CA ALA A 124 -1.61 -11.48 12.20
C ALA A 124 -1.50 -12.30 13.50
N GLY A 125 -1.05 -13.57 13.40
CA GLY A 125 -0.79 -14.42 14.56
C GLY A 125 0.38 -13.93 15.42
N SER A 126 1.48 -13.50 14.80
CA SER A 126 2.66 -12.97 15.49
C SER A 126 2.42 -11.63 16.20
N ALA A 127 1.58 -10.77 15.63
CA ALA A 127 1.14 -9.52 16.29
C ALA A 127 0.32 -9.80 17.56
N SER A 128 -0.45 -10.90 17.58
CA SER A 128 -1.28 -11.31 18.72
C SER A 128 -0.46 -11.95 19.85
N SER A 129 0.63 -12.67 19.54
CA SER A 129 1.51 -13.28 20.54
C SER A 129 2.36 -12.26 21.32
N ASN A 130 2.69 -11.12 20.74
CA ASN A 130 3.43 -10.05 21.43
C ASN A 130 2.55 -9.18 22.33
N ALA A 131 1.24 -9.13 22.11
CA ALA A 131 0.31 -8.39 22.99
C ALA A 131 0.06 -9.11 24.34
N ASN A 132 0.21 -10.44 24.39
CA ASN A 132 -0.03 -11.22 25.61
C ASN A 132 1.20 -11.37 26.54
N GLN A 133 2.39 -10.94 26.11
CA GLN A 133 3.60 -10.93 26.97
C GLN A 133 3.76 -9.62 27.77
N GLY A 134 2.99 -8.57 27.45
CA GLY A 134 3.02 -7.27 28.14
C GLY A 134 2.03 -7.10 29.29
N PHE A 135 1.06 -8.01 29.47
CA PHE A 135 0.00 -7.86 30.48
C PHE A 135 0.19 -8.71 31.75
N LEU A 136 1.16 -9.63 31.76
CA LEU A 136 1.41 -10.53 32.90
C LEU A 136 2.62 -10.14 33.77
N ALA A 137 3.31 -9.04 33.49
CA ALA A 137 4.48 -8.60 34.26
C ALA A 137 4.17 -7.55 35.36
N SER A 138 2.92 -7.43 35.82
CA SER A 138 2.53 -6.43 36.82
C SER A 138 1.61 -6.94 37.94
N ALA A 139 1.45 -8.26 38.09
CA ALA A 139 0.58 -8.85 39.10
C ALA A 139 1.34 -9.53 40.26
N GLU A 140 2.65 -9.33 40.38
CA GLU A 140 3.43 -9.77 41.54
C GLU A 140 4.29 -8.63 42.09
N TYR A 141 3.65 -7.72 42.84
CA TYR A 141 4.21 -7.11 44.05
C TYR A 141 3.11 -6.57 44.95
#